data_AF-A0A7J6GCT8-F1
#
_entry.id   AF-A0A7J6GCT8-F1
#
_cell.length_a   1.000
_cell.length_b   1.000
_cell.length_c   1.000
_cell.angle_alpha   90.00
_cell.angle_beta   90.00
_cell.angle_gamma   90.00
#
_symmetry.space_group_name_H-M   'P 1'
#
loop_
_entity.id
_entity.type
_entity.pdbx_description
1 polymer ?
#
loop_
_entity_poly.entity_id
_entity_poly.type
_entity_poly.pdbx_seq_one_letter_code
_entity_poly.pdbx_strand_id
1 'polypeptide(L)'
;MNQSLSFIWRKKEAKTKNQRTRGWRRLEEGFLTFVVMFKNIFQSGLLSILYSLGSKPLQIWDKEVSDGHIKRPHDEDIQSDVLEIVGSNIQSTYITCPVDPNATLGIKLPFLVIIVKNLKKYFTFEIQVLDDKNVRRRFRASNFQAVTRVKPYICTMPLKMDEGWNQIQFNLADFTRRAYGTNYVETLRVQVHANCRLRRIYFSERMCSEEELPPEFKLYLPMQQQKA
;
A
#
# COMPACT_ATOMS: atom_id res chain seq x y z
N MET A 1 -22.33 -20.31 -60.87
CA MET A 1 -22.64 -18.98 -60.32
C MET A 1 -21.40 -18.46 -59.62
N ASN A 2 -20.78 -17.43 -60.22
CA ASN A 2 -19.71 -16.49 -59.78
C ASN A 2 -18.60 -16.95 -58.80
N GLN A 3 -17.29 -16.75 -59.01
CA GLN A 3 -16.42 -16.21 -60.08
C GLN A 3 -14.95 -16.62 -59.74
N SER A 4 -14.22 -17.17 -60.72
CA SER A 4 -12.81 -16.96 -61.14
C SER A 4 -11.76 -16.33 -60.17
N LEU A 5 -10.63 -17.00 -59.86
CA LEU A 5 -9.30 -17.05 -60.54
C LEU A 5 -8.25 -15.97 -60.11
N SER A 6 -7.15 -16.47 -59.52
CA SER A 6 -5.71 -16.12 -59.66
C SER A 6 -5.22 -14.66 -59.62
N PHE A 7 -4.13 -14.36 -58.87
CA PHE A 7 -2.85 -13.85 -59.41
C PHE A 7 -1.71 -13.77 -58.37
N ILE A 8 -0.50 -13.90 -58.89
CA ILE A 8 0.86 -14.02 -58.32
C ILE A 8 1.45 -12.66 -57.88
N TRP A 9 2.42 -12.61 -56.96
CA TRP A 9 3.74 -11.95 -57.17
C TRP A 9 4.77 -12.25 -56.05
N ARG A 10 6.03 -12.40 -56.49
CA ARG A 10 7.25 -12.87 -55.80
C ARG A 10 8.35 -11.82 -56.08
N LYS A 11 9.41 -11.78 -55.25
CA LYS A 11 10.71 -11.05 -55.42
C LYS A 11 10.67 -9.54 -55.06
N LYS A 12 11.73 -8.92 -54.50
CA LYS A 12 13.18 -9.19 -54.58
C LYS A 12 13.95 -8.46 -53.45
N GLU A 13 15.12 -8.99 -53.14
CA GLU A 13 16.14 -8.48 -52.20
C GLU A 13 16.77 -7.14 -52.59
N ALA A 14 17.32 -6.42 -51.59
CA ALA A 14 18.58 -5.66 -51.74
C ALA A 14 19.34 -5.60 -50.40
N LYS A 15 20.57 -6.13 -50.40
CA LYS A 15 21.58 -6.05 -49.34
C LYS A 15 22.50 -4.84 -49.58
N THR A 16 22.88 -4.15 -48.52
CA THR A 16 24.19 -3.46 -48.38
C THR A 16 24.51 -3.35 -46.88
N LYS A 17 25.40 -4.18 -46.30
CA LYS A 17 26.82 -3.88 -45.95
C LYS A 17 27.00 -2.42 -45.52
N ASN A 18 27.50 -2.07 -44.34
CA ASN A 18 28.83 -2.40 -43.82
C ASN A 18 28.91 -1.95 -42.33
N GLN A 19 29.33 -2.80 -41.39
CA GLN A 19 30.67 -2.88 -40.79
C GLN A 19 30.94 -1.99 -39.56
N ARG A 20 31.54 -2.68 -38.57
CA ARG A 20 32.36 -2.24 -37.42
C ARG A 20 31.62 -1.89 -36.13
N THR A 21 31.37 -2.83 -35.21
CA THR A 21 32.25 -3.63 -34.32
C THR A 21 32.79 -2.88 -33.09
N ARG A 22 32.38 -3.36 -31.91
CA ARG A 22 33.16 -3.71 -30.69
C ARG A 22 32.13 -3.69 -29.55
N GLY A 23 31.67 -4.79 -28.97
CA GLY A 23 32.41 -5.98 -28.56
C GLY A 23 32.70 -5.86 -27.07
N TRP A 24 31.76 -6.25 -26.20
CA TRP A 24 32.04 -6.70 -24.84
C TRP A 24 31.07 -7.82 -24.48
N ARG A 25 31.59 -9.04 -24.46
CA ARG A 25 31.02 -10.16 -23.72
C ARG A 25 31.53 -10.06 -22.28
N ARG A 26 30.62 -10.35 -21.34
CA ARG A 26 30.84 -10.78 -19.95
C ARG A 26 31.22 -9.70 -18.94
N LEU A 27 30.28 -9.41 -18.03
CA LEU A 27 30.49 -9.66 -16.60
C LEU A 27 29.19 -10.18 -15.99
N GLU A 28 29.26 -11.38 -15.44
CA GLU A 28 28.38 -11.84 -14.38
C GLU A 28 28.62 -10.94 -13.17
N GLU A 29 27.56 -10.43 -12.56
CA GLU A 29 27.50 -10.24 -11.11
C GLU A 29 26.03 -10.07 -10.70
N GLY A 30 25.54 -11.02 -9.93
CA GLY A 30 24.18 -11.02 -9.40
C GLY A 30 24.01 -9.92 -8.36
N PHE A 31 23.46 -8.78 -8.79
CA PHE A 31 22.71 -7.92 -7.91
C PHE A 31 21.23 -8.24 -8.13
N LEU A 32 20.57 -8.86 -7.15
CA LEU A 32 19.13 -8.76 -7.02
C LEU A 32 18.83 -7.26 -6.93
N THR A 33 18.44 -6.63 -8.04
CA THR A 33 18.00 -5.25 -8.05
C THR A 33 16.66 -5.22 -7.31
N PHE A 34 16.71 -4.95 -6.01
CA PHE A 34 15.51 -4.63 -5.23
C PHE A 34 14.84 -3.42 -5.89
N VAL A 35 13.71 -3.64 -6.55
CA VAL A 35 12.94 -2.55 -7.17
C VAL A 35 12.31 -1.73 -6.04
N VAL A 36 12.73 -0.47 -5.93
CA VAL A 36 12.15 0.47 -4.96
C VAL A 36 11.13 1.35 -5.67
N MET A 37 9.83 1.14 -5.39
CA MET A 37 8.74 1.72 -6.19
C MET A 37 8.65 3.25 -6.13
N PHE A 38 8.89 3.87 -4.97
CA PHE A 38 8.71 5.32 -4.77
C PHE A 38 10.03 6.10 -4.62
N LYS A 39 11.19 5.47 -4.82
CA LYS A 39 12.52 6.11 -4.62
C LYS A 39 12.76 7.33 -5.51
N ASN A 40 12.19 7.33 -6.71
CA ASN A 40 12.34 8.40 -7.71
C ASN A 40 11.08 9.28 -7.83
N ILE A 41 10.08 9.09 -6.97
CA ILE A 41 8.86 9.90 -6.95
C ILE A 41 9.10 11.05 -5.96
N PHE A 42 8.64 12.25 -6.32
CA PHE A 42 8.69 13.40 -5.41
C PHE A 42 7.83 13.13 -4.17
N GLN A 43 8.46 13.00 -3.00
CA GLN A 43 7.80 12.71 -1.73
C GLN A 43 7.74 13.99 -0.88
N SER A 44 6.81 14.89 -1.20
CA SER A 44 6.56 16.09 -0.38
C SER A 44 5.06 16.27 -0.17
N GLY A 45 4.69 16.78 1.01
CA GLY A 45 3.30 16.95 1.39
C GLY A 45 2.63 15.63 1.74
N LEU A 46 1.88 15.06 0.79
CA LEU A 46 1.04 13.87 0.97
C LEU A 46 1.28 12.85 -0.15
N LEU A 47 1.48 11.59 0.24
CA LEU A 47 1.65 10.48 -0.71
C LEU A 47 0.61 9.39 -0.44
N SER A 48 -0.40 9.29 -1.31
CA SER A 48 -1.44 8.26 -1.21
C SER A 48 -0.98 6.95 -1.84
N ILE A 49 -1.10 5.84 -1.11
CA ILE A 49 -0.81 4.48 -1.61
C ILE A 49 -2.08 3.66 -1.84
N LEU A 50 -3.22 4.06 -1.26
CA LEU A 50 -4.52 3.44 -1.51
C LEU A 50 -5.60 4.51 -1.48
N TYR A 51 -6.43 4.55 -2.51
CA TYR A 51 -7.65 5.35 -2.52
C TYR A 51 -8.81 4.58 -3.12
N SER A 52 -9.83 4.32 -2.31
CA SER A 52 -10.99 3.50 -2.67
C SER A 52 -11.77 3.99 -3.89
N LEU A 53 -11.81 5.29 -4.19
CA LEU A 53 -12.49 5.82 -5.39
C LEU A 53 -11.68 5.71 -6.68
N GLY A 54 -10.41 5.30 -6.61
CA GLY A 54 -9.61 5.10 -7.81
C GLY A 54 -10.22 4.08 -8.77
N SER A 55 -9.90 4.18 -10.06
CA SER A 55 -10.32 3.20 -11.06
C SER A 55 -9.77 1.80 -10.74
N LYS A 56 -8.51 1.73 -10.26
CA LYS A 56 -7.83 0.50 -9.83
C LYS A 56 -7.14 0.70 -8.45
N PRO A 57 -7.91 0.67 -7.34
CA PRO A 57 -7.38 1.01 -6.01
C PRO A 57 -6.30 0.04 -5.50
N LEU A 58 -6.30 -1.20 -6.00
CA LEU A 58 -5.34 -2.24 -5.63
C LEU A 58 -4.24 -2.45 -6.69
N GLN A 59 -3.98 -1.47 -7.57
CA GLN A 59 -3.00 -1.63 -8.66
C GLN A 59 -1.59 -2.00 -8.16
N ILE A 60 -1.19 -1.48 -7.01
CA ILE A 60 0.12 -1.73 -6.39
C ILE A 60 0.04 -2.68 -5.18
N TRP A 61 -1.12 -3.32 -4.98
CA TRP A 61 -1.41 -4.17 -3.83
C TRP A 61 -1.62 -5.61 -4.31
N ASP A 62 -0.85 -6.53 -3.73
CA ASP A 62 -1.16 -7.95 -3.80
C ASP A 62 -2.31 -8.29 -2.85
N LYS A 63 -3.07 -9.33 -3.20
CA LYS A 63 -4.26 -9.75 -2.46
C LYS A 63 -4.20 -11.24 -2.17
N GLU A 64 -4.34 -11.57 -0.90
CA GLU A 64 -4.49 -12.95 -0.43
C GLU A 64 -5.85 -13.07 0.24
N VAL A 65 -6.67 -14.01 -0.23
CA VAL A 65 -8.03 -14.20 0.26
C VAL A 65 -8.29 -15.70 0.43
N SER A 66 -8.54 -16.09 1.66
CA SER A 66 -8.93 -17.45 2.02
C SER A 66 -10.08 -17.39 3.00
N ASP A 67 -11.21 -17.98 2.61
CA ASP A 67 -12.49 -17.94 3.32
C ASP A 67 -12.93 -16.50 3.68
N GLY A 68 -13.07 -15.68 2.63
CA GLY A 68 -13.38 -14.26 2.74
C GLY A 68 -13.64 -13.60 1.39
N HIS A 69 -13.74 -12.27 1.40
CA HIS A 69 -13.89 -11.48 0.19
C HIS A 69 -13.24 -10.10 0.29
N ILE A 70 -12.87 -9.58 -0.88
CA ILE A 70 -12.50 -8.18 -1.06
C ILE A 70 -13.48 -7.58 -2.06
N LYS A 71 -14.27 -6.59 -1.63
CA LYS A 71 -15.32 -5.95 -2.43
C LYS A 71 -15.26 -4.44 -2.29
N ARG A 72 -15.99 -3.73 -3.15
CA ARG A 72 -16.16 -2.27 -3.09
C ARG A 72 -17.63 -1.91 -2.85
N PRO A 73 -18.17 -2.12 -1.62
CA PRO A 73 -19.53 -1.69 -1.31
C PRO A 73 -19.61 -0.16 -1.17
N HIS A 74 -20.82 0.35 -1.36
CA HIS A 74 -21.19 1.71 -0.99
C HIS A 74 -21.39 1.80 0.53
N ASP A 75 -20.69 2.70 1.21
CA ASP A 75 -20.87 2.93 2.65
C ASP A 75 -21.84 4.08 2.91
N GLU A 76 -22.89 3.82 3.68
CA GLU A 76 -23.97 4.79 3.94
C GLU A 76 -23.51 5.98 4.80
N ASP A 77 -22.55 5.77 5.72
CA ASP A 77 -22.11 6.83 6.65
C ASP A 77 -21.28 7.91 5.96
N ILE A 78 -20.61 7.60 4.84
CA ILE A 78 -19.82 8.57 4.07
C ILE A 78 -20.36 8.76 2.65
N GLN A 79 -21.48 8.10 2.31
CA GLN A 79 -22.11 8.09 0.99
C GLN A 79 -21.10 7.86 -0.15
N SER A 80 -20.22 6.88 0.01
CA SER A 80 -19.12 6.67 -0.93
C SER A 80 -18.63 5.23 -0.95
N ASP A 81 -18.05 4.82 -2.08
CA ASP A 81 -17.53 3.46 -2.22
C ASP A 81 -16.23 3.30 -1.42
N VAL A 82 -16.14 2.18 -0.72
CA VAL A 82 -15.01 1.86 0.15
C VAL A 82 -14.51 0.48 -0.14
N LEU A 83 -13.23 0.23 0.13
CA LEU A 83 -12.67 -1.10 -0.02
C LEU A 83 -12.98 -1.92 1.23
N GLU A 84 -13.82 -2.94 1.11
CA GLU A 84 -14.13 -3.86 2.20
C GLU A 84 -13.28 -5.12 2.08
N ILE A 85 -12.62 -5.51 3.17
CA ILE A 85 -11.86 -6.75 3.30
C ILE A 85 -12.45 -7.50 4.49
N VAL A 86 -13.03 -8.67 4.25
CA VAL A 86 -13.65 -9.51 5.29
C VAL A 86 -13.17 -10.94 5.11
N GLY A 87 -12.91 -11.63 6.22
CA GLY A 87 -12.51 -13.03 6.21
C GLY A 87 -12.69 -13.64 7.59
N SER A 88 -12.97 -14.94 7.63
CA SER A 88 -13.17 -15.69 8.88
C SER A 88 -11.87 -15.73 9.71
N ASN A 89 -10.73 -15.89 9.05
CA ASN A 89 -9.41 -15.85 9.66
C ASN A 89 -8.63 -14.60 9.22
N ILE A 90 -8.24 -13.78 10.20
CA ILE A 90 -7.52 -12.52 9.99
C ILE A 90 -6.18 -12.73 9.29
N GLN A 91 -5.49 -13.84 9.59
CA GLN A 91 -4.15 -14.10 9.06
C GLN A 91 -4.15 -14.56 7.61
N SER A 92 -5.26 -15.14 7.14
CA SER A 92 -5.35 -15.73 5.81
C SER A 92 -5.98 -14.83 4.75
N THR A 93 -6.49 -13.66 5.16
CA THR A 93 -7.05 -12.65 4.25
C THR A 93 -6.42 -11.29 4.52
N TYR A 94 -5.66 -10.77 3.58
CA TYR A 94 -4.97 -9.49 3.69
C TYR A 94 -4.63 -8.91 2.31
N ILE A 95 -4.33 -7.61 2.29
CA ILE A 95 -3.70 -6.94 1.16
C ILE A 95 -2.29 -6.49 1.55
N THR A 96 -1.35 -6.56 0.62
CA THR A 96 0.06 -6.20 0.86
C THR A 96 0.56 -5.27 -0.23
N CYS A 97 1.27 -4.21 0.15
CA CYS A 97 1.94 -3.30 -0.77
C CYS A 97 3.43 -3.25 -0.43
N PRO A 98 4.35 -3.51 -1.39
CA PRO A 98 4.11 -3.66 -2.84
C PRO A 98 3.68 -5.08 -3.26
N VAL A 99 3.22 -5.22 -4.50
CA VAL A 99 2.78 -6.52 -5.10
C VAL A 99 3.89 -7.56 -5.05
N ASP A 100 5.10 -7.18 -5.47
CA ASP A 100 6.26 -8.08 -5.47
C ASP A 100 6.83 -8.22 -4.05
N PRO A 101 6.96 -9.45 -3.52
CA PRO A 101 7.63 -9.71 -2.24
C PRO A 101 9.07 -9.19 -2.15
N ASN A 102 9.78 -9.12 -3.28
CA ASN A 102 11.15 -8.65 -3.38
C ASN A 102 11.26 -7.13 -3.60
N ALA A 103 10.17 -6.45 -3.94
CA ALA A 103 10.15 -5.00 -4.06
C ALA A 103 9.95 -4.32 -2.70
N THR A 104 10.34 -3.05 -2.63
CA THR A 104 10.08 -2.19 -1.46
C THR A 104 9.41 -0.88 -1.88
N LEU A 105 8.64 -0.28 -0.97
CA LEU A 105 8.03 1.02 -1.18
C LEU A 105 9.07 2.14 -1.27
N GLY A 106 9.95 2.24 -0.28
CA GLY A 106 10.97 3.29 -0.19
C GLY A 106 10.40 4.67 0.14
N ILE A 107 9.37 4.73 0.99
CA ILE A 107 8.72 5.97 1.40
C ILE A 107 9.41 6.51 2.64
N LYS A 108 9.93 7.74 2.58
CA LYS A 108 10.68 8.41 3.65
C LYS A 108 9.82 9.31 4.55
N LEU A 109 8.56 9.49 4.18
CA LEU A 109 7.61 10.28 4.97
C LEU A 109 7.37 9.60 6.34
N PRO A 110 7.43 10.34 7.46
CA PRO A 110 7.43 9.76 8.81
C PRO A 110 6.05 9.42 9.36
N PHE A 111 4.98 10.03 8.85
CA PHE A 111 3.62 9.80 9.33
C PHE A 111 2.87 8.93 8.32
N LEU A 112 2.25 7.86 8.80
CA LEU A 112 1.29 7.05 8.05
C LEU A 112 -0.11 7.33 8.59
N VAL A 113 -1.06 7.60 7.70
CA VAL A 113 -2.46 7.80 8.05
C VAL A 113 -3.33 6.76 7.34
N ILE A 114 -4.16 6.06 8.11
CA ILE A 114 -5.11 5.06 7.64
C ILE A 114 -6.51 5.52 8.02
N ILE A 115 -7.37 5.70 7.01
CA ILE A 115 -8.79 5.99 7.21
C ILE A 115 -9.56 4.68 7.09
N VAL A 116 -10.07 4.19 8.22
CA VAL A 116 -10.65 2.85 8.35
C VAL A 116 -11.92 2.87 9.18
N LYS A 117 -12.93 2.09 8.78
CA LYS A 117 -14.14 1.86 9.57
C LYS A 117 -13.98 0.65 10.48
N ASN A 118 -14.34 0.82 11.75
CA ASN A 118 -14.41 -0.26 12.73
C ASN A 118 -15.66 -1.10 12.49
N LEU A 119 -15.48 -2.38 12.12
CA LEU A 119 -16.59 -3.34 11.95
C LEU A 119 -16.93 -4.11 13.23
N LYS A 120 -16.41 -3.68 14.39
CA LYS A 120 -16.54 -4.39 15.69
C LYS A 120 -16.04 -5.84 15.62
N LYS A 121 -15.06 -6.10 14.75
CA LYS A 121 -14.41 -7.39 14.54
C LYS A 121 -12.90 -7.24 14.73
N TYR A 122 -12.21 -8.36 14.88
CA TYR A 122 -10.76 -8.35 15.03
C TYR A 122 -10.05 -7.87 13.77
N PHE A 123 -9.21 -6.84 13.93
CA PHE A 123 -8.52 -6.14 12.87
C PHE A 123 -7.05 -5.91 13.26
N THR A 124 -6.16 -5.99 12.27
CA THR A 124 -4.74 -5.71 12.45
C THR A 124 -4.10 -5.21 11.15
N PHE A 125 -3.04 -4.43 11.28
CA PHE A 125 -2.18 -4.04 10.17
C PHE A 125 -0.71 -4.13 10.58
N GLU A 126 0.15 -4.31 9.59
CA GLU A 126 1.59 -4.44 9.73
C GLU A 126 2.32 -3.46 8.83
N ILE A 127 3.36 -2.85 9.36
CA ILE A 127 4.24 -1.93 8.63
C ILE A 127 5.67 -2.39 8.84
N GLN A 128 6.38 -2.61 7.75
CA GLN A 128 7.81 -2.91 7.78
C GLN A 128 8.60 -1.63 7.49
N VAL A 129 9.53 -1.29 8.38
CA VAL A 129 10.40 -0.12 8.26
C VAL A 129 11.86 -0.54 8.23
N LEU A 130 12.69 0.34 7.68
CA LEU A 130 14.15 0.29 7.76
C LEU A 130 14.64 1.34 8.76
N ASP A 131 15.53 0.93 9.66
CA ASP A 131 16.22 1.83 10.57
C ASP A 131 17.62 2.25 10.06
N ASP A 132 18.22 3.24 10.72
CA ASP A 132 19.57 3.76 10.41
C ASP A 132 20.72 2.75 10.65
N LYS A 133 20.44 1.65 11.35
CA LYS A 133 21.34 0.50 11.49
C LYS A 133 21.12 -0.54 10.38
N ASN A 134 20.35 -0.21 9.36
CA ASN A 134 20.00 -1.07 8.24
C ASN A 134 19.28 -2.36 8.67
N VAL A 135 18.56 -2.31 9.80
CA VAL A 135 17.76 -3.44 10.31
C VAL A 135 16.30 -3.23 9.94
N ARG A 136 15.68 -4.28 9.39
CA ARG A 136 14.25 -4.29 9.07
C ARG A 136 13.46 -4.58 10.34
N ARG A 137 12.59 -3.64 10.74
CA ARG A 137 11.70 -3.78 11.91
C ARG A 137 10.25 -3.84 11.44
N ARG A 138 9.41 -4.53 12.21
CA ARG A 138 7.97 -4.62 11.93
C ARG A 138 7.16 -4.02 13.07
N PHE A 139 6.22 -3.16 12.74
CA PHE A 139 5.20 -2.68 13.66
C PHE A 139 3.89 -3.35 13.31
N ARG A 140 3.29 -4.03 14.30
CA ARG A 140 1.95 -4.63 14.17
C ARG A 140 1.03 -3.97 15.18
N ALA A 141 -0.04 -3.36 14.70
CA ALA A 141 -1.09 -2.81 15.55
C ALA A 141 -2.35 -3.66 15.41
N SER A 142 -3.00 -3.97 16.52
CA SER A 142 -4.16 -4.89 16.55
C SER A 142 -5.12 -4.54 17.66
N ASN A 143 -6.42 -4.67 17.40
CA ASN A 143 -7.47 -4.32 18.37
C ASN A 143 -7.79 -5.41 19.40
N PHE A 144 -7.16 -6.58 19.29
CA PHE A 144 -7.26 -7.69 20.25
C PHE A 144 -6.00 -7.85 21.12
N GLN A 145 -4.98 -7.02 20.90
CA GLN A 145 -3.78 -6.98 21.73
C GLN A 145 -4.00 -5.98 22.86
N ALA A 146 -3.74 -6.37 24.10
CA ALA A 146 -3.90 -5.48 25.25
C ALA A 146 -2.62 -4.71 25.63
N VAL A 147 -1.44 -5.27 25.35
CA VAL A 147 -0.16 -4.75 25.87
C VAL A 147 0.86 -4.62 24.75
N THR A 148 1.62 -3.53 24.76
CA THR A 148 2.76 -3.35 23.86
C THR A 148 3.87 -4.34 24.20
N ARG A 149 4.40 -5.04 23.19
CA ARG A 149 5.54 -5.95 23.34
C ARG A 149 6.59 -5.62 22.28
N VAL A 150 7.80 -5.33 22.74
CA VAL A 150 8.93 -5.03 21.87
C VAL A 150 9.85 -6.25 21.84
N LYS A 151 10.00 -6.85 20.66
CA LYS A 151 11.00 -7.87 20.35
C LYS A 151 11.99 -7.27 19.35
N PRO A 152 13.19 -7.85 19.16
CA PRO A 152 14.18 -7.29 18.24
C PRO A 152 13.62 -6.93 16.86
N TYR A 153 12.87 -7.81 16.19
CA TYR A 153 12.40 -7.54 14.82
C TYR A 153 10.94 -7.12 14.72
N ILE A 154 10.19 -7.16 15.83
CA ILE A 154 8.75 -6.90 15.82
C ILE A 154 8.31 -6.20 17.10
N CYS A 155 7.56 -5.12 16.93
CA CYS A 155 6.84 -4.42 17.99
C CYS A 155 5.34 -4.61 17.75
N THR A 156 4.67 -5.29 18.69
CA THR A 156 3.22 -5.46 18.66
C THR A 156 2.59 -4.46 19.63
N MET A 157 1.60 -3.71 19.19
CA MET A 157 0.95 -2.68 19.99
C MET A 157 -0.58 -2.78 19.97
N PRO A 158 -1.26 -2.40 21.07
CA PRO A 158 -2.70 -2.30 21.10
C PRO A 158 -3.20 -1.23 20.15
N LEU A 159 -4.33 -1.47 19.50
CA LEU A 159 -5.04 -0.48 18.69
C LEU A 159 -6.44 -0.29 19.27
N LYS A 160 -6.70 0.88 19.85
CA LYS A 160 -8.04 1.27 20.25
C LYS A 160 -8.72 1.94 19.06
N MET A 161 -9.93 1.50 18.73
CA MET A 161 -10.76 2.08 17.67
C MET A 161 -12.13 2.41 18.24
N ASP A 162 -12.63 3.59 17.89
CA ASP A 162 -13.98 4.01 18.23
C ASP A 162 -14.99 3.38 17.25
N GLU A 163 -16.28 3.55 17.54
CA GLU A 163 -17.34 3.09 16.66
C GLU A 163 -17.40 3.94 15.37
N GLY A 164 -17.61 3.30 14.22
CA GLY A 164 -17.69 3.98 12.93
C GLY A 164 -16.32 4.25 12.31
N TRP A 165 -16.18 5.41 11.67
CA TRP A 165 -14.99 5.79 10.92
C TRP A 165 -13.90 6.37 11.82
N ASN A 166 -12.67 5.86 11.65
CA ASN A 166 -11.51 6.22 12.44
C ASN A 166 -10.38 6.68 11.50
N GLN A 167 -9.67 7.74 11.91
CA GLN A 167 -8.42 8.16 11.28
C GLN A 167 -7.25 7.79 12.18
N ILE A 168 -6.57 6.69 11.85
CA ILE A 168 -5.40 6.23 12.60
C ILE A 168 -4.17 6.95 12.06
N GLN A 169 -3.51 7.72 12.93
CA GLN A 169 -2.24 8.38 12.62
C GLN A 169 -1.09 7.65 13.31
N PHE A 170 -0.05 7.34 12.55
CA PHE A 170 1.04 6.50 13.01
C PHE A 170 2.38 7.18 12.75
N ASN A 171 3.03 7.66 13.82
CA ASN A 171 4.33 8.31 13.74
C ASN A 171 5.44 7.26 13.74
N LEU A 172 5.85 6.81 12.55
CA LEU A 172 6.84 5.75 12.36
C LEU A 172 8.21 6.15 12.90
N ALA A 173 8.60 7.42 12.74
CA ALA A 173 9.86 7.94 13.24
C ALA A 173 9.95 7.83 14.77
N ASP A 174 8.89 8.26 15.43
CA ASP A 174 8.84 8.31 16.88
C ASP A 174 8.67 6.91 17.51
N PHE A 175 7.92 6.02 16.87
CA PHE A 175 7.84 4.60 17.28
C PHE A 175 9.17 3.87 17.11
N THR A 176 9.91 4.12 16.03
CA THR A 176 11.24 3.51 15.80
C THR A 176 12.22 3.95 16.89
N ARG A 177 12.24 5.24 17.19
CA ARG A 177 13.08 5.81 18.26
C ARG A 177 12.72 5.27 19.64
N ARG A 178 11.43 5.21 19.99
CA ARG A 178 10.99 4.71 21.31
C ARG A 178 11.21 3.20 21.49
N ALA A 179 10.96 2.41 20.45
CA ALA A 179 11.03 0.95 20.56
C ALA A 179 12.48 0.44 20.49
N TYR A 180 13.34 1.07 19.68
CA TYR A 180 14.66 0.51 19.36
C TYR A 180 15.82 1.49 19.58
N GLY A 181 15.56 2.76 19.90
CA GLY A 181 16.60 3.79 20.02
C GLY A 181 17.30 4.10 18.70
N THR A 182 16.65 3.83 17.56
CA THR A 182 17.16 4.06 16.21
C THR A 182 16.30 5.06 15.44
N ASN A 183 16.84 5.61 14.36
CA ASN A 183 16.11 6.54 13.50
C ASN A 183 15.41 5.82 12.36
N TYR A 184 14.21 6.31 12.00
CA TYR A 184 13.47 5.84 10.84
C TYR A 184 14.11 6.36 9.56
N VAL A 185 14.31 5.45 8.60
CA VAL A 185 14.85 5.79 7.27
C VAL A 185 13.75 5.77 6.23
N GLU A 186 13.04 4.64 6.11
CA GLU A 186 11.96 4.47 5.14
C GLU A 186 11.01 3.33 5.50
N THR A 187 9.81 3.39 4.93
CA THR A 187 8.85 2.28 4.93
C THR A 187 9.08 1.38 3.73
N LEU A 188 9.16 0.08 3.99
CA LEU A 188 9.42 -0.95 2.99
C LEU A 188 8.14 -1.61 2.51
N ARG A 189 7.20 -1.91 3.43
CA ARG A 189 5.98 -2.67 3.14
C ARG A 189 4.86 -2.29 4.09
N VAL A 190 3.64 -2.27 3.57
CA VAL A 190 2.42 -2.11 4.36
C VAL A 190 1.51 -3.30 4.06
N GLN A 191 0.97 -3.92 5.10
CA GLN A 191 0.05 -5.04 5.01
C GLN A 191 -1.17 -4.74 5.89
N VAL A 192 -2.37 -4.95 5.36
CA VAL A 192 -3.63 -4.71 6.08
C VAL A 192 -4.46 -5.98 6.03
N HIS A 193 -4.87 -6.46 7.20
CA HIS A 193 -5.62 -7.70 7.34
C HIS A 193 -7.13 -7.48 7.26
N ALA A 194 -7.86 -8.59 7.23
CA ALA A 194 -9.31 -8.62 7.14
C ALA A 194 -10.05 -7.90 8.29
N ASN A 195 -11.36 -7.77 8.07
CA ASN A 195 -12.38 -7.18 8.93
C ASN A 195 -12.28 -5.67 9.07
N CYS A 196 -12.09 -4.99 7.95
CA CYS A 196 -12.08 -3.53 7.88
C CYS A 196 -12.72 -3.01 6.59
N ARG A 197 -13.18 -1.76 6.63
CA ARG A 197 -13.44 -0.96 5.42
C ARG A 197 -12.41 0.16 5.32
N LEU A 198 -11.68 0.19 4.23
CA LEU A 198 -10.62 1.16 3.96
C LEU A 198 -11.10 2.21 2.98
N ARG A 199 -10.93 3.47 3.35
CA ARG A 199 -11.18 4.61 2.47
C ARG A 199 -9.92 5.06 1.77
N ARG A 200 -8.86 5.28 2.55
CA ARG A 200 -7.58 5.82 2.08
C ARG A 200 -6.43 5.41 3.01
N ILE A 201 -5.26 5.20 2.41
CA ILE A 201 -3.99 5.05 3.12
C ILE A 201 -2.99 5.99 2.46
N TYR A 202 -2.40 6.89 3.24
CA TYR A 202 -1.43 7.86 2.75
C TYR A 202 -0.35 8.16 3.78
N PHE A 203 0.77 8.65 3.30
CA PHE A 203 1.85 9.17 4.13
C PHE A 203 1.87 10.69 4.09
N SER A 204 2.35 11.30 5.17
CA SER A 204 2.53 12.74 5.27
C SER A 204 3.86 13.11 5.90
N GLU A 205 4.35 14.30 5.57
CA GLU A 205 5.60 14.86 6.12
C GLU A 205 5.42 15.33 7.57
N ARG A 206 4.25 15.90 7.88
CA ARG A 206 3.85 16.38 9.20
C ARG A 206 2.48 15.84 9.59
N MET A 207 2.15 15.93 10.87
CA MET A 207 0.76 15.80 11.31
C MET A 207 -0.03 16.96 10.73
N CYS A 208 -0.89 16.68 9.75
CA CYS A 208 -1.82 17.66 9.21
C CYS A 208 -3.09 17.64 10.06
N SER A 209 -3.54 18.82 10.51
CA SER A 209 -4.89 18.95 11.07
C SER A 209 -5.92 18.78 9.96
N GLU A 210 -7.17 18.43 10.32
CA GLU A 210 -8.25 18.31 9.34
C GLU A 210 -8.45 19.59 8.53
N GLU A 211 -8.14 20.77 9.08
CA GLU A 211 -8.27 22.07 8.40
C GLU A 211 -7.29 22.22 7.24
N GLU A 212 -6.04 21.78 7.43
CA GLU A 212 -4.95 21.86 6.46
C GLU A 212 -5.00 20.77 5.37
N LEU A 213 -5.77 19.70 5.61
CA LEU A 213 -5.93 18.65 4.61
C LEU A 213 -6.71 19.18 3.39
N PRO A 214 -6.31 18.84 2.16
CA PRO A 214 -7.16 19.12 1.01
C PRO A 214 -8.52 18.42 1.18
N PRO A 215 -9.63 18.96 0.62
CA PRO A 215 -10.96 18.38 0.75
C PRO A 215 -11.01 16.89 0.41
N GLU A 216 -10.24 16.43 -0.58
CA GLU A 216 -10.19 15.02 -0.93
C GLU A 216 -9.60 14.12 0.18
N PHE A 217 -8.79 14.65 1.10
CA PHE A 217 -8.20 13.91 2.23
C PHE A 217 -9.01 14.00 3.52
N LYS A 218 -10.01 14.90 3.60
CA LYS A 218 -10.88 15.02 4.76
C LYS A 218 -11.94 13.92 4.75
N LEU A 219 -12.26 13.43 5.95
CA LEU A 219 -13.40 12.56 6.15
C LEU A 219 -14.63 13.43 6.40
N TYR A 220 -15.50 13.54 5.39
CA TYR A 220 -16.81 14.18 5.58
C TYR A 220 -17.84 13.12 5.93
N LEU A 221 -18.32 13.15 7.17
CA LEU A 221 -19.56 12.47 7.53
C LEU A 221 -20.71 13.43 7.17
N PRO A 222 -21.71 13.03 6.36
CA PRO A 222 -22.91 13.81 6.16
C PRO A 222 -23.53 14.09 7.52
N MET A 223 -23.93 15.34 7.79
CA MET A 223 -24.67 15.68 9.00
C MET A 223 -25.91 14.78 9.07
N GLN A 224 -25.97 13.89 10.06
CA GLN A 224 -27.21 13.21 10.40
C GLN A 224 -28.20 14.30 10.79
N GLN A 225 -29.20 14.56 9.93
CA GLN A 225 -30.35 15.38 10.30
C GLN A 225 -30.93 14.76 11.58
N GLN A 226 -30.76 15.45 12.71
CA GLN A 226 -31.47 15.12 13.93
C GLN A 226 -32.96 15.11 13.57
N LYS A 227 -33.57 13.92 13.55
CA LYS A 227 -35.02 13.80 13.53
C LYS A 227 -35.49 14.37 14.86
N ALA A 228 -36.01 15.60 14.81
CA ALA A 228 -36.81 16.20 15.87
C ALA A 228 -38.14 15.43 16.01
#